data_AF-A0A1I2REN6-F1
#
_entry.id   AF-A0A1I2REN6-F1
#
_cell.length_a   1.000
_cell.length_b   1.000
_cell.length_c   1.000
_cell.angle_alpha   90.00
_cell.angle_beta   90.00
_cell.angle_gamma   90.00
#
_symmetry.space_group_name_H-M   'P 1'
#
loop_
_entity.id
_entity.type
_entity.pdbx_description
1 polymer ?
#
loop_
_entity_poly.entity_id
_entity_poly.type
_entity_poly.pdbx_seq_one_letter_code
_entity_poly.pdbx_strand_id
1 'polypeptide(L)'
;MSRNKWTDMIIELQSLAQAGLTSGRDDFDLERYARIRDIAAEVDRVIAVARLGKSQHYPLRIRCLQDLHPLPRHRRKLREKHRDHRL
;
A
#
# COMPACT_ATOMS: atom_id res chain seq x y z
N MET A 1 -15.16 10.84 0.09
CA MET A 1 -13.77 10.35 -0.08
C MET A 1 -12.84 11.54 0.04
N SER A 2 -11.91 11.57 1.00
CA SER A 2 -10.88 12.63 1.02
C SER A 2 -9.86 12.31 -0.07
N ARG A 3 -9.95 13.05 -1.17
CA ARG A 3 -9.02 12.92 -2.28
C ARG A 3 -7.68 13.53 -1.84
N ASN A 4 -6.59 12.87 -2.19
CA ASN A 4 -5.26 13.36 -1.83
C ASN A 4 -5.02 14.68 -2.58
N LYS A 5 -4.80 15.78 -1.84
CA LYS A 5 -4.59 17.13 -2.41
C LYS A 5 -3.58 17.14 -3.58
N TRP A 6 -2.53 16.32 -3.50
CA TRP A 6 -1.54 16.21 -4.57
C TRP A 6 -2.10 15.59 -5.85
N THR A 7 -2.98 14.58 -5.74
CA THR A 7 -3.66 14.00 -6.90
C THR A 7 -4.62 14.99 -7.54
N ASP A 8 -5.30 15.81 -6.75
CA ASP A 8 -6.21 16.83 -7.27
C ASP A 8 -5.46 17.87 -8.09
N MET A 9 -4.32 18.32 -7.57
CA MET A 9 -3.44 19.24 -8.30
C MET A 9 -2.89 18.63 -9.59
N ILE A 10 -2.55 17.34 -9.60
CA ILE A 10 -2.11 16.65 -10.82
C ILE A 10 -3.23 16.60 -11.86
N ILE A 11 -4.46 16.26 -11.45
CA ILE A 11 -5.62 16.22 -12.35
C ILE A 11 -5.89 17.60 -12.94
N GLU A 12 -5.82 18.64 -12.12
CA GLU A 12 -5.98 20.03 -12.55
C GLU A 12 -4.89 20.43 -13.56
N LEU A 13 -3.61 20.15 -13.26
CA LEU A 13 -2.49 20.43 -14.15
C LEU A 13 -2.61 19.71 -15.50
N GLN A 14 -2.98 18.43 -15.49
CA GLN A 14 -3.20 17.68 -16.72
C GLN A 14 -4.38 18.24 -17.53
N SER A 15 -5.44 18.69 -16.87
CA SER A 15 -6.61 19.29 -17.52
C SER A 15 -6.26 20.62 -18.18
N LEU A 16 -5.50 21.48 -17.49
CA LEU A 16 -5.01 22.76 -18.03
C LEU A 16 -4.07 22.54 -19.21
N ALA A 17 -3.13 21.60 -19.11
CA ALA A 17 -2.24 21.25 -20.20
C ALA A 17 -3.02 20.72 -21.42
N GLN A 18 -4.06 19.91 -21.20
CA GLN A 18 -4.89 19.40 -22.29
C GLN A 18 -5.69 20.52 -22.98
N ALA A 19 -6.25 21.46 -22.21
CA ALA A 19 -6.92 22.64 -22.77
C ALA A 19 -5.94 23.52 -23.57
N GLY A 20 -4.73 23.71 -23.04
CA GLY A 20 -3.65 24.43 -23.71
C GLY A 20 -3.17 23.75 -24.99
N LEU A 21 -3.03 22.42 -25.01
CA LEU A 21 -2.71 21.66 -26.24
C LEU A 21 -3.81 21.74 -27.29
N THR A 22 -5.07 21.91 -26.88
CA THR A 22 -6.21 22.03 -27.79
C THR A 22 -6.34 23.44 -28.37
N SER A 23 -5.90 24.45 -27.62
CA SER A 23 -6.19 25.86 -27.90
C SER A 23 -4.95 26.75 -28.06
N GLY A 24 -3.75 26.16 -28.00
CA GLY A 24 -2.47 26.87 -28.11
C GLY A 24 -2.35 27.58 -29.46
N ARG A 25 -1.75 28.76 -29.46
CA ARG A 25 -1.71 29.64 -30.65
C ARG A 25 -0.43 29.52 -31.47
N ASP A 26 0.64 29.05 -30.85
CA ASP A 26 1.93 28.86 -31.51
C ASP A 26 2.63 27.59 -31.02
N ASP A 27 3.71 27.21 -31.72
CA ASP A 27 4.47 26.01 -31.43
C ASP A 27 5.08 26.04 -30.02
N PHE A 28 5.47 27.22 -29.52
CA PHE A 28 6.04 27.37 -28.18
C PHE A 28 5.02 27.10 -27.08
N ASP A 29 3.77 27.52 -27.27
CA ASP A 29 2.67 27.19 -26.37
C ASP A 29 2.41 25.68 -26.36
N LEU A 30 2.36 25.05 -27.53
CA LEU A 30 2.15 23.61 -27.64
C LEU A 30 3.27 22.81 -26.97
N GLU A 31 4.53 23.17 -27.20
CA GLU A 31 5.68 22.57 -26.52
C GLU A 31 5.60 22.75 -25.00
N ARG A 32 5.22 23.94 -24.53
CA ARG A 32 5.06 24.23 -23.10
C ARG A 32 3.99 23.35 -22.48
N TYR A 33 2.81 23.24 -23.09
CA TYR A 33 1.73 22.43 -22.56
C TYR A 33 2.03 20.93 -22.64
N ALA A 34 2.71 20.47 -23.70
CA ALA A 34 3.20 19.10 -23.78
C ALA A 34 4.17 18.81 -22.62
N ARG A 35 5.11 19.72 -22.36
CA ARG A 35 6.06 19.58 -21.25
C ARG A 35 5.38 19.57 -19.89
N ILE A 36 4.38 20.44 -19.66
CA ILE A 36 3.61 20.47 -18.41
C ILE A 36 2.87 19.14 -18.21
N ARG A 37 2.24 18.60 -19.26
CA ARG A 37 1.55 17.31 -19.19
C ARG A 37 2.51 16.17 -18.81
N ASP A 38 3.69 16.14 -19.41
CA ASP A 38 4.69 15.10 -19.15
C ASP A 38 5.24 15.19 -17.72
N ILE A 39 5.49 16.41 -17.22
CA ILE A 39 5.88 16.64 -15.81
C ILE A 39 4.79 16.15 -14.87
N ALA A 40 3.51 16.47 -15.14
CA ALA A 40 2.40 16.04 -14.29
C ALA A 40 2.26 14.51 -14.24
N ALA A 41 2.45 13.83 -15.38
CA ALA A 41 2.47 12.36 -15.43
C ALA A 41 3.65 11.77 -14.64
N GLU A 42 4.82 12.40 -14.68
CA GLU A 42 5.98 11.94 -13.92
C GLU A 42 5.78 12.12 -12.41
N VAL A 43 5.22 13.26 -11.98
CA VAL A 43 4.88 13.48 -10.56
C VAL A 43 3.86 12.45 -10.07
N ASP A 44 2.86 12.08 -10.90
CA ASP A 44 1.91 11.03 -10.54
C ASP A 44 2.60 9.68 -10.30
N ARG A 45 3.56 9.30 -11.17
CA ARG A 45 4.37 8.09 -10.97
C ARG A 45 5.18 8.15 -9.68
N VAL A 46 5.85 9.26 -9.41
CA VAL A 46 6.65 9.45 -8.18
C VAL A 46 5.77 9.30 -6.94
N ILE A 47 4.59 9.91 -6.94
CA ILE A 47 3.63 9.80 -5.82
C ILE A 47 3.08 8.38 -5.71
N ALA A 48 2.80 7.71 -6.83
CA ALA A 48 2.35 6.32 -6.83
C ALA A 48 3.39 5.41 -6.16
N VAL A 49 4.67 5.55 -6.50
CA VAL A 49 5.77 4.82 -5.84
C VAL A 49 5.82 5.12 -4.35
N ALA A 50 5.71 6.40 -3.94
CA ALA A 50 5.71 6.77 -2.52
C ALA A 50 4.51 6.20 -1.74
N ARG A 51 3.36 5.95 -2.39
CA ARG A 51 2.20 5.29 -1.76
C ARG A 51 2.44 3.83 -1.45
N LEU A 52 3.19 3.12 -2.31
CA LEU A 52 3.51 1.70 -2.10
C LEU A 52 4.34 1.50 -0.82
N GLY A 53 5.19 2.47 -0.45
CA GLY A 53 5.97 2.43 0.79
C GLY A 53 5.16 2.62 2.07
N LYS A 54 3.96 3.19 2.01
CA LYS A 54 3.12 3.46 3.20
C LYS A 54 2.18 2.31 3.58
N SER A 55 2.08 1.26 2.76
CA SER A 55 1.27 0.07 3.05
C SER A 55 2.03 -1.01 3.85
N GLN A 56 3.29 -0.76 4.22
CA GLN A 56 4.11 -1.73 4.95
C GLN A 56 4.09 -1.45 6.47
N HIS A 57 2.90 -1.57 7.07
CA HIS A 57 2.81 -1.89 8.50
C HIS A 57 1.83 -3.04 8.68
N TYR A 58 2.21 -4.21 8.14
CA TYR A 58 1.77 -5.45 8.75
C TYR A 58 2.57 -5.61 10.04
N PRO A 59 1.93 -5.78 11.20
CA PRO A 59 2.66 -6.32 12.33
C PRO A 59 3.09 -7.71 11.88
N LEU A 60 4.39 -7.94 11.73
CA LEU A 60 4.97 -9.28 11.70
C LEU A 60 4.70 -9.90 13.08
N ARG A 61 3.45 -10.28 13.35
CA ARG A 61 3.14 -11.32 14.32
C ARG A 61 3.63 -12.60 13.67
N ILE A 62 4.91 -12.90 13.91
CA ILE A 62 5.36 -14.28 14.03
C ILE A 62 4.31 -14.93 14.93
N ARG A 63 3.47 -15.82 14.38
CA ARG A 63 2.52 -16.60 15.18
C ARG A 63 3.35 -17.29 16.25
N CYS A 64 3.24 -16.85 17.50
CA CYS A 64 3.62 -17.68 18.64
C CYS A 64 2.85 -18.99 18.49
N LEU A 65 3.53 -20.10 18.76
CA LEU A 65 3.07 -21.49 18.64
C LEU A 65 1.87 -21.85 19.55
N GLN A 66 1.11 -20.87 20.02
CA GLN A 66 0.11 -20.97 21.09
C GLN A 66 -1.33 -20.86 20.58
N ASP A 67 -1.54 -20.45 19.32
CA ASP A 67 -2.89 -20.27 18.74
C ASP A 67 -3.40 -21.51 17.95
N LEU A 68 -2.72 -22.66 18.05
CA LEU A 68 -3.27 -23.93 17.57
C LEU A 68 -4.21 -24.50 18.65
N HIS A 69 -5.52 -24.35 18.43
CA HIS A 69 -6.59 -25.00 19.22
C HIS A 69 -6.40 -26.54 19.32
N PRO A 70 -7.07 -27.21 20.27
CA PRO A 70 -6.52 -28.24 21.15
C PRO A 70 -6.43 -29.61 20.45
N LEU A 71 -5.38 -30.37 20.74
CA LEU A 71 -5.24 -31.75 20.27
C LEU A 71 -6.41 -32.64 20.74
N PRO A 72 -6.81 -33.67 19.95
CA PRO A 72 -7.92 -34.55 20.29
C PRO A 72 -7.67 -35.31 21.60
N ARG A 73 -8.74 -35.49 22.38
CA ARG A 73 -8.77 -36.22 23.67
C ARG A 73 -8.45 -37.71 23.50
N HIS A 74 -7.20 -38.11 23.27
CA HIS A 74 -6.86 -39.53 23.43
C HIS A 74 -5.43 -39.85 23.89
N ARG A 75 -4.88 -39.03 24.79
CA ARG A 75 -3.66 -39.43 25.53
C ARG A 75 -3.63 -38.92 26.98
N ARG A 76 -4.76 -39.04 27.68
CA ARG A 76 -4.85 -38.86 29.14
C ARG A 76 -4.78 -40.22 29.86
N LYS A 77 -3.78 -41.06 29.54
CA LYS A 77 -3.50 -42.31 30.29
C LYS A 77 -2.02 -42.73 30.23
N LEU A 78 -1.07 -41.80 30.36
CA LEU A 78 0.35 -42.18 30.47
C LEU A 78 1.18 -41.29 31.41
N ARG A 79 0.55 -40.41 32.21
CA ARG A 79 1.26 -39.52 33.14
C ARG A 79 0.75 -39.53 34.57
N GLU A 80 0.06 -40.61 34.97
CA GLU A 80 -0.42 -40.81 36.34
C GLU A 80 0.15 -42.06 37.03
N LYS A 81 0.91 -42.92 36.32
CA LYS A 81 1.44 -44.16 36.91
C LYS A 81 2.82 -44.05 37.57
N HIS A 82 3.41 -42.86 37.68
CA HIS A 82 4.76 -42.67 38.25
C HIS A 82 4.85 -41.60 39.34
N ARG A 83 3.82 -41.51 40.19
CA ARG A 83 3.88 -40.73 41.44
C ARG A 83 3.36 -41.45 42.70
N ASP A 84 3.22 -42.78 42.68
CA ASP A 84 2.72 -43.53 43.85
C ASP A 84 3.73 -44.45 44.56
N HIS A 85 5.02 -44.38 44.22
CA HIS A 85 6.05 -45.10 44.99
C HIS A 85 7.23 -44.19 45.36
N ARG A 86 7.02 -43.43 46.44
CA ARG A 86 8.08 -43.08 47.39
C ARG A 86 7.43 -42.90 48.76
N LEU A 87 7.16 -44.05 49.40
CA LEU A 87 7.28 -44.18 50.85
C LEU A 87 8.76 -43.99 51.23
#